data_AF-A0A2X2DVE5-F1
#
_entry.id   AF-A0A2X2DVE5-F1
#
_cell.length_a   1.000
_cell.length_b   1.000
_cell.length_c   1.000
_cell.angle_alpha   90.00
_cell.angle_beta   90.00
_cell.angle_gamma   90.00
#
_symmetry.space_group_name_H-M   'P 1'
#
loop_
_entity.id
_entity.type
_entity.pdbx_description
1 polymer ?
#
loop_
_entity_poly.entity_id
_entity_poly.type
_entity_poly.pdbx_seq_one_letter_code
_entity_poly.pdbx_strand_id
1 'polypeptide(L)'
;MWQKSLKKWLKEKYGLEVELVGFSGSLLPNDPTANKELDANVFQHRPFLEQDNRSRGYNLVAVGNTFVFPMAGYSTKIKHPQELKPGDTIALPNDPTNLGRALLLLQKEKLITLNPDSGLLPTTLDIIDNPLKLNIMQLEGAQLPRVLNDPQVTVAIISTTYIQQINLSPTKDSIFIEDKSSPYTNIIVTREDNKEAENVRDFIKAYQSPEVATAAETIFKGGAIQGW
;
A
#
# COMPACT_ATOMS: atom_id res chain seq x y z
N MET A 1 -6.37 14.84 18.35
CA MET A 1 -5.65 14.76 19.63
C MET A 1 -4.21 14.28 19.44
N TRP A 2 -3.97 13.13 18.77
CA TRP A 2 -2.61 12.61 18.53
C TRP A 2 -1.72 13.48 17.62
N GLN A 3 -2.27 14.06 16.54
CA GLN A 3 -1.50 14.93 15.63
C GLN A 3 -0.85 16.12 16.35
N LYS A 4 -1.50 16.70 17.37
CA LYS A 4 -0.94 17.80 18.17
C LYS A 4 0.23 17.33 19.03
N SER A 5 0.12 16.15 19.63
CA SER A 5 1.20 15.53 20.41
C SER A 5 2.40 15.15 19.52
N LEU A 6 2.14 14.62 18.32
CA LEU A 6 3.18 14.31 17.32
C LEU A 6 3.94 15.58 16.90
N LYS A 7 3.22 16.65 16.50
CA LYS A 7 3.83 17.93 16.13
C LYS A 7 4.69 18.52 17.25
N LYS A 8 4.21 18.44 18.49
CA LYS A 8 4.97 18.89 19.67
C LYS A 8 6.26 18.08 19.84
N TRP A 9 6.18 16.75 19.78
CA TRP A 9 7.35 15.87 19.90
C TRP A 9 8.38 16.12 18.79
N LEU A 10 7.93 16.28 17.53
CA LEU A 10 8.79 16.61 16.39
C LEU A 10 9.53 17.94 16.60
N LYS A 11 8.83 18.97 17.08
CA LYS A 11 9.43 20.27 17.38
C LYS A 11 10.44 20.20 18.52
N GLU A 12 10.12 19.51 19.61
CA GLU A 12 11.00 19.43 20.80
C GLU A 12 12.25 18.57 20.58
N LYS A 13 12.15 17.49 19.79
CA LYS A 13 13.24 16.53 19.58
C LYS A 13 14.08 16.82 18.34
N TYR A 14 13.46 17.35 17.29
CA TYR A 14 14.08 17.52 15.98
C TYR A 14 13.99 18.95 15.45
N GLY A 15 13.38 19.89 16.17
CA GLY A 15 13.19 21.26 15.69
C GLY A 15 12.21 21.36 14.51
N LEU A 16 11.47 20.30 14.20
CA LEU A 16 10.61 20.22 13.02
C LEU A 16 9.19 20.73 13.29
N GLU A 17 8.77 21.71 12.50
CA GLU A 17 7.37 22.10 12.40
C GLU A 17 6.72 21.36 11.23
N VAL A 18 5.78 20.46 11.52
CA VAL A 18 5.12 19.64 10.50
C VAL A 18 3.67 20.03 10.32
N GLU A 19 3.30 20.31 9.08
CA GLU A 19 1.92 20.38 8.62
C GLU A 19 1.51 19.05 7.97
N LEU A 20 0.33 18.54 8.33
CA LEU A 20 -0.18 17.29 7.78
C LEU A 20 -1.32 17.64 6.83
N VAL A 21 -1.13 17.35 5.56
CA VAL A 21 -2.16 17.51 4.52
C VAL A 21 -2.73 16.13 4.20
N GLY A 22 -4.02 15.94 4.46
CA GLY A 22 -4.72 14.68 4.24
C GLY A 22 -5.30 14.60 2.82
N PHE A 23 -5.21 13.42 2.21
CA PHE A 23 -5.74 13.14 0.88
C PHE A 23 -6.82 12.06 0.94
N SER A 24 -7.81 12.14 0.06
CA SER A 24 -8.83 11.09 -0.12
C SER A 24 -9.28 10.99 -1.57
N GLY A 25 -9.79 9.82 -1.96
CA GLY A 25 -10.23 9.55 -3.32
C GLY A 25 -9.08 9.57 -4.33
N SER A 26 -9.31 10.18 -5.50
CA SER A 26 -8.40 10.17 -6.66
C SER A 26 -7.29 11.23 -6.59
N LEU A 27 -7.34 12.14 -5.61
CA LEU A 27 -6.28 13.14 -5.42
C LEU A 27 -5.11 12.48 -4.68
N LEU A 28 -3.97 12.39 -5.34
CA LEU A 28 -2.75 11.79 -4.81
C LEU A 28 -1.68 12.85 -4.55
N PRO A 29 -0.84 12.70 -3.51
CA PRO A 29 0.06 13.76 -3.06
C PRO A 29 1.29 13.96 -3.97
N ASN A 30 1.49 13.16 -5.02
CA ASN A 30 2.60 13.35 -5.96
C ASN A 30 2.50 14.68 -6.71
N ASP A 31 1.32 15.03 -7.23
CA ASP A 31 1.12 16.29 -7.95
C ASP A 31 1.45 17.53 -7.09
N PRO A 32 0.87 17.71 -5.88
CA PRO A 32 1.23 18.85 -5.04
C PRO A 32 2.69 18.80 -4.54
N THR A 33 3.30 17.60 -4.41
CA THR A 33 4.75 17.51 -4.10
C THR A 33 5.59 18.03 -5.27
N ALA A 34 5.24 17.66 -6.50
CA ALA A 34 5.91 18.11 -7.71
C ALA A 34 5.75 19.62 -7.93
N ASN A 35 4.58 20.17 -7.58
CA ASN A 35 4.23 21.59 -7.71
C ASN A 35 4.72 22.48 -6.55
N LYS A 36 5.57 21.95 -5.65
CA LYS A 36 6.13 22.68 -4.50
C LYS A 36 5.13 23.09 -3.43
N GLU A 37 3.94 22.50 -3.45
CA GLU A 37 2.92 22.68 -2.41
C GLU A 37 3.20 21.81 -1.17
N LEU A 38 3.93 20.69 -1.35
CA LEU A 38 4.39 19.83 -0.26
C LEU A 38 5.92 19.66 -0.32
N ASP A 39 6.57 19.61 0.84
CA ASP A 39 8.01 19.30 0.94
C ASP A 39 8.30 17.81 0.68
N ALA A 40 7.40 16.94 1.14
CA ALA A 40 7.49 15.50 1.02
C ALA A 40 6.08 14.85 1.05
N ASN A 41 5.97 13.64 0.53
CA ASN A 41 4.81 12.77 0.72
C ASN A 41 5.19 11.36 1.20
N VAL A 42 4.24 10.70 1.87
CA VAL A 42 4.42 9.35 2.44
C VAL A 42 3.13 8.54 2.23
N PHE A 43 2.98 7.91 1.06
CA PHE A 43 1.76 7.13 0.74
C PHE A 43 1.97 5.92 -0.19
N GLN A 44 3.17 5.79 -0.77
CA GLN A 44 3.40 4.94 -1.94
C GLN A 44 4.66 4.10 -1.77
N HIS A 45 4.81 3.09 -2.62
CA HIS A 45 6.02 2.29 -2.76
C HIS A 45 6.78 2.62 -4.06
N ARG A 46 8.02 2.14 -4.20
CA ARG A 46 8.90 2.42 -5.34
C ARG A 46 8.28 2.11 -6.71
N PRO A 47 7.62 0.95 -6.93
CA PRO A 47 6.98 0.69 -8.23
C PRO A 47 5.91 1.72 -8.61
N PHE A 48 5.19 2.25 -7.63
CA PHE A 48 4.15 3.26 -7.88
C PHE A 48 4.80 4.59 -8.27
N LEU A 49 5.82 5.03 -7.51
CA LEU A 49 6.57 6.24 -7.82
C LEU A 49 7.18 6.21 -9.22
N GLU A 50 7.82 5.09 -9.59
CA GLU A 50 8.43 4.92 -10.91
C GLU A 50 7.38 5.01 -12.03
N GLN A 51 6.24 4.34 -11.85
CA GLN A 51 5.14 4.39 -12.82
C GLN A 51 4.53 5.78 -12.93
N ASP A 52 4.32 6.46 -11.81
CA ASP A 52 3.72 7.79 -11.79
C ASP A 52 4.68 8.84 -12.40
N ASN A 53 5.97 8.80 -12.06
CA ASN A 53 7.01 9.60 -12.72
C ASN A 53 7.00 9.40 -14.23
N ARG A 54 6.99 8.14 -14.70
CA ARG A 54 6.95 7.81 -16.13
C ARG A 54 5.69 8.32 -16.83
N SER A 55 4.53 8.20 -16.17
CA SER A 55 3.24 8.54 -16.79
C SER A 55 2.90 10.03 -16.73
N ARG A 56 3.40 10.76 -15.73
CA ARG A 56 3.12 12.19 -15.50
C ARG A 56 4.28 13.12 -15.82
N GLY A 57 5.48 12.57 -16.06
CA GLY A 57 6.69 13.36 -16.30
C GLY A 57 7.24 14.03 -15.05
N TYR A 58 6.91 13.52 -13.86
CA TYR A 58 7.48 14.01 -12.62
C TYR A 58 8.95 13.59 -12.46
N ASN A 59 9.69 14.34 -11.65
CA ASN A 59 11.04 14.01 -11.21
C ASN A 59 11.10 13.89 -9.68
N LEU A 60 10.16 13.12 -9.12
CA LEU A 60 10.09 12.85 -7.69
C LEU A 60 11.02 11.68 -7.34
N VAL A 61 11.62 11.72 -6.16
CA VAL A 61 12.60 10.73 -5.71
C VAL A 61 12.31 10.23 -4.31
N ALA A 62 12.61 8.95 -4.09
CA ALA A 62 12.54 8.33 -2.78
C ALA A 62 13.76 8.71 -1.94
N VAL A 63 13.53 9.27 -0.76
CA VAL A 63 14.60 9.74 0.15
C VAL A 63 14.73 8.90 1.43
N GLY A 64 13.75 8.05 1.71
CA GLY A 64 13.79 7.15 2.86
C GLY A 64 12.75 6.05 2.78
N ASN A 65 12.97 4.95 3.49
CA ASN A 65 11.99 3.89 3.68
C ASN A 65 11.12 4.19 4.91
N THR A 66 9.91 3.63 4.90
CA THR A 66 8.96 3.69 6.02
C THR A 66 8.61 2.28 6.50
N PHE A 67 7.39 1.82 6.25
CA PHE A 67 6.92 0.50 6.61
C PHE A 67 6.56 -0.30 5.35
N VAL A 68 6.70 -1.61 5.44
CA VAL A 68 5.95 -2.54 4.59
C VAL A 68 4.56 -2.67 5.18
N PHE A 69 3.55 -2.41 4.35
CA PHE A 69 2.15 -2.63 4.66
C PHE A 69 1.65 -3.80 3.80
N PRO A 70 1.64 -5.04 4.34
CA PRO A 70 1.29 -6.21 3.56
C PRO A 70 -0.11 -6.11 2.95
N MET A 71 -0.20 -6.38 1.66
CA MET A 71 -1.48 -6.56 0.98
C MET A 71 -2.08 -7.90 1.38
N ALA A 72 -3.41 -7.96 1.53
CA ALA A 72 -4.04 -9.18 2.02
C ALA A 72 -5.39 -9.44 1.33
N GLY A 73 -5.76 -10.71 1.23
CA GLY A 73 -7.07 -11.16 0.81
C GLY A 73 -8.03 -11.24 2.00
N TYR A 74 -9.25 -10.71 1.82
CA TYR A 74 -10.29 -10.69 2.85
C TYR A 74 -11.57 -11.29 2.30
N SER A 75 -12.35 -11.94 3.16
CA SER A 75 -13.65 -12.50 2.82
C SER A 75 -14.61 -12.47 4.01
N THR A 76 -15.87 -12.20 3.71
CA THR A 76 -17.00 -12.38 4.65
C THR A 76 -17.68 -13.74 4.47
N LYS A 77 -17.35 -14.49 3.40
CA LYS A 77 -18.02 -15.73 2.99
C LYS A 77 -17.21 -16.99 3.30
N ILE A 78 -15.88 -16.90 3.24
CA ILE A 78 -14.96 -18.01 3.49
C ILE A 78 -13.91 -17.61 4.54
N LYS A 79 -13.27 -18.60 5.16
CA LYS A 79 -12.20 -18.41 6.15
C LYS A 79 -10.83 -18.83 5.65
N HIS A 80 -10.79 -19.68 4.62
CA HIS A 80 -9.55 -20.21 4.07
C HIS A 80 -9.56 -20.16 2.53
N PRO A 81 -8.41 -19.92 1.88
CA PRO A 81 -8.31 -19.90 0.42
C PRO A 81 -8.81 -21.18 -0.25
N GLN A 82 -8.68 -22.33 0.42
CA GLN A 82 -9.09 -23.65 -0.08
C GLN A 82 -10.61 -23.81 -0.22
N GLU A 83 -11.40 -22.91 0.37
CA GLU A 83 -12.86 -22.91 0.25
C GLU A 83 -13.34 -22.23 -1.04
N LEU A 84 -12.44 -21.60 -1.81
CA LEU A 84 -12.75 -21.04 -3.12
C LEU A 84 -13.29 -22.12 -4.05
N LYS A 85 -14.39 -21.81 -4.71
CA LYS A 85 -15.10 -22.68 -5.66
C LYS A 85 -14.84 -22.22 -7.08
N PRO A 86 -15.02 -23.14 -8.05
CA PRO A 86 -14.95 -22.76 -9.45
C PRO A 86 -15.90 -21.61 -9.79
N GLY A 87 -15.38 -20.56 -10.44
CA GLY A 87 -16.15 -19.37 -10.82
C GLY A 87 -16.34 -18.33 -9.71
N ASP A 88 -15.74 -18.50 -8.53
CA ASP A 88 -15.76 -17.44 -7.50
C ASP A 88 -15.09 -16.16 -8.00
N THR A 89 -15.60 -15.02 -7.54
CA THR A 89 -15.07 -13.70 -7.91
C THR A 89 -14.04 -13.21 -6.91
N ILE A 90 -12.89 -12.77 -7.42
CA ILE A 90 -11.86 -12.08 -6.66
C ILE A 90 -11.77 -10.62 -7.13
N ALA A 91 -12.01 -9.69 -6.21
CA ALA A 91 -11.90 -8.26 -6.44
C ALA A 91 -10.45 -7.78 -6.19
N LEU A 92 -9.86 -7.09 -7.17
CA LEU A 92 -8.49 -6.59 -7.16
C LEU A 92 -8.44 -5.08 -7.41
N PRO A 93 -7.38 -4.36 -6.96
CA PRO A 93 -7.14 -2.99 -7.40
C PRO A 93 -6.89 -2.92 -8.91
N ASN A 94 -7.29 -1.81 -9.54
CA ASN A 94 -7.20 -1.60 -10.98
C ASN A 94 -6.01 -0.72 -11.42
N ASP A 95 -5.27 -0.12 -10.49
CA ASP A 95 -4.05 0.61 -10.84
C ASP A 95 -2.91 -0.37 -11.17
N PRO A 96 -2.06 -0.10 -12.17
CA PRO A 96 -1.14 -1.10 -12.72
C PRO A 96 -0.24 -1.77 -11.69
N THR A 97 0.28 -1.00 -10.75
CA THR A 97 1.28 -1.50 -9.79
C THR A 97 0.64 -2.35 -8.69
N ASN A 98 -0.52 -1.96 -8.16
CA ASN A 98 -1.20 -2.79 -7.17
C ASN A 98 -1.97 -3.95 -7.80
N LEU A 99 -2.44 -3.83 -9.05
CA LEU A 99 -2.97 -4.97 -9.81
C LEU A 99 -1.90 -6.06 -9.94
N GLY A 100 -0.71 -5.69 -10.42
CA GLY A 100 0.41 -6.62 -10.55
C GLY A 100 0.78 -7.26 -9.21
N ARG A 101 0.88 -6.47 -8.15
CA ARG A 101 1.10 -6.95 -6.78
C ARG A 101 0.04 -7.95 -6.32
N ALA A 102 -1.24 -7.67 -6.57
CA ALA A 102 -2.33 -8.54 -6.17
C ALA A 102 -2.35 -9.86 -6.95
N LEU A 103 -2.02 -9.82 -8.25
CA LEU A 103 -1.88 -11.02 -9.08
C LEU A 103 -0.68 -11.89 -8.63
N LEU A 104 0.45 -11.27 -8.29
CA LEU A 104 1.60 -11.98 -7.73
C LEU A 104 1.26 -12.65 -6.38
N LEU A 105 0.43 -11.99 -5.56
CA LEU A 105 -0.07 -12.59 -4.33
C LEU A 105 -0.96 -13.81 -4.63
N LEU A 106 -1.89 -13.72 -5.59
CA LEU A 106 -2.69 -14.88 -6.02
C LEU A 106 -1.84 -16.04 -6.54
N GLN A 107 -0.77 -15.74 -7.30
CA GLN A 107 0.18 -16.75 -7.75
C GLN A 107 0.89 -17.42 -6.58
N LYS A 108 1.31 -16.63 -5.59
CA LYS A 108 1.97 -17.15 -4.40
C LYS A 108 1.07 -18.10 -3.60
N GLU A 109 -0.23 -17.79 -3.53
CA GLU A 109 -1.26 -18.64 -2.95
C GLU A 109 -1.66 -19.82 -3.85
N LYS A 110 -1.02 -19.97 -5.02
CA LYS A 110 -1.26 -21.04 -6.00
C LYS A 110 -2.69 -21.07 -6.54
N LEU A 111 -3.35 -19.91 -6.57
CA LEU A 111 -4.71 -19.77 -7.09
C LEU A 111 -4.73 -19.55 -8.61
N ILE A 112 -3.64 -18.97 -9.14
CA ILE A 112 -3.39 -18.76 -10.56
C ILE A 112 -1.90 -19.03 -10.86
N THR A 113 -1.56 -19.21 -12.13
CA THR A 113 -0.18 -19.12 -12.60
C THR A 113 -0.06 -17.96 -13.58
N LEU A 114 0.96 -17.13 -13.41
CA LEU A 114 1.27 -16.01 -14.31
C LEU A 114 2.38 -16.41 -15.27
N ASN A 115 2.45 -15.73 -16.41
CA ASN A 115 3.58 -15.82 -17.32
C ASN A 115 4.87 -15.41 -16.56
N PRO A 116 5.91 -16.26 -16.49
CA PRO A 116 7.16 -15.96 -15.80
C PRO A 116 7.84 -14.66 -16.25
N ASP A 117 7.61 -14.23 -17.49
CA ASP A 117 8.23 -13.04 -18.08
C ASP A 117 7.53 -11.72 -17.71
N SER A 118 6.44 -11.77 -16.93
CA SER A 118 5.62 -10.59 -16.62
C SER A 118 6.26 -9.62 -15.61
N GLY A 119 7.31 -10.05 -14.91
CA GLY A 119 7.98 -9.25 -13.89
C GLY A 119 7.05 -8.80 -12.75
N LEU A 120 7.17 -7.53 -12.34
CA LEU A 120 6.40 -6.95 -11.22
C LEU A 120 5.08 -6.29 -11.63
N LEU A 121 4.78 -6.20 -12.93
CA LEU A 121 3.58 -5.55 -13.44
C LEU A 121 2.72 -6.50 -14.29
N PRO A 122 2.44 -7.75 -13.85
CA PRO A 122 1.53 -8.61 -14.58
C PRO A 122 0.13 -7.98 -14.63
N THR A 123 -0.59 -8.29 -15.69
CA THR A 123 -2.00 -7.99 -15.89
C THR A 123 -2.81 -9.28 -15.89
N THR A 124 -4.14 -9.17 -15.96
CA THR A 124 -5.00 -10.36 -16.10
C THR A 124 -4.78 -11.11 -17.41
N LEU A 125 -4.17 -10.49 -18.42
CA LEU A 125 -3.83 -11.16 -19.68
C LEU A 125 -2.62 -12.09 -19.53
N ASP A 126 -1.84 -11.91 -18.47
CA ASP A 126 -0.65 -12.71 -18.18
C ASP A 126 -0.96 -13.98 -17.37
N ILE A 127 -2.25 -14.24 -17.08
CA ILE A 127 -2.68 -15.46 -16.39
C ILE A 127 -2.66 -16.63 -17.38
N ILE A 128 -1.72 -17.56 -17.19
CA ILE A 128 -1.53 -18.74 -18.05
C ILE A 128 -2.21 -19.99 -17.50
N ASP A 129 -2.56 -20.01 -16.21
CA ASP A 129 -3.37 -21.06 -15.60
C ASP A 129 -4.30 -20.49 -14.52
N ASN A 130 -5.54 -20.95 -14.52
CA ASN A 130 -6.60 -20.55 -13.58
C ASN A 130 -7.52 -21.77 -13.33
N PRO A 131 -7.08 -22.74 -12.51
CA PRO A 131 -7.75 -24.04 -12.38
C PRO A 131 -9.16 -23.93 -11.80
N LEU A 132 -9.41 -22.92 -10.96
CA LEU A 132 -10.73 -22.62 -10.42
C LEU A 132 -11.55 -21.68 -11.32
N LYS A 133 -11.06 -21.29 -12.50
CA LYS A 133 -11.77 -20.37 -13.41
C LYS A 133 -12.31 -19.13 -12.67
N LEU A 134 -11.49 -18.59 -11.77
CA LEU A 134 -11.83 -17.44 -10.93
C LEU A 134 -12.16 -16.24 -11.81
N ASN A 135 -13.20 -15.51 -11.44
CA ASN A 135 -13.58 -14.26 -12.08
C ASN A 135 -12.78 -13.12 -11.45
N ILE A 136 -12.00 -12.39 -12.24
CA ILE A 136 -11.21 -11.27 -11.74
C ILE A 136 -11.97 -9.96 -11.96
N MET A 137 -12.39 -9.32 -10.88
CA MET A 137 -13.06 -8.02 -10.91
C MET A 137 -12.08 -6.92 -10.49
N GLN A 138 -11.82 -5.96 -11.36
CA GLN A 138 -10.88 -4.86 -11.07
C GLN A 138 -11.64 -3.59 -10.67
N LEU A 139 -11.26 -2.99 -9.54
CA LEU A 139 -11.90 -1.79 -8.98
C LEU A 139 -10.86 -0.79 -8.50
N GLU A 140 -11.26 0.46 -8.31
CA GLU A 140 -10.42 1.42 -7.60
C GLU A 140 -10.13 0.93 -6.18
N GLY A 141 -8.87 1.02 -5.73
CA GLY A 141 -8.45 0.48 -4.44
C GLY A 141 -9.29 0.95 -3.25
N ALA A 142 -9.72 2.22 -3.27
CA ALA A 142 -10.57 2.82 -2.25
C ALA A 142 -11.99 2.22 -2.18
N GLN A 143 -12.45 1.54 -3.22
CA GLN A 143 -13.76 0.89 -3.29
C GLN A 143 -13.75 -0.55 -2.77
N LEU A 144 -12.58 -1.20 -2.74
CA LEU A 144 -12.46 -2.61 -2.38
C LEU A 144 -13.00 -2.96 -0.97
N PRO A 145 -12.83 -2.13 0.07
CA PRO A 145 -13.44 -2.42 1.37
C PRO A 145 -14.97 -2.54 1.32
N ARG A 146 -15.63 -1.81 0.41
CA ARG A 146 -17.10 -1.80 0.31
C ARG A 146 -17.65 -3.06 -0.34
N VAL A 147 -16.88 -3.70 -1.22
CA VAL A 147 -17.33 -4.89 -1.95
C VAL A 147 -17.18 -6.18 -1.15
N LEU A 148 -16.62 -6.13 0.07
CA LEU A 148 -16.55 -7.29 0.96
C LEU A 148 -17.93 -7.90 1.29
N ASN A 149 -18.99 -7.08 1.24
CA ASN A 149 -20.37 -7.51 1.47
C ASN A 149 -21.16 -7.73 0.17
N ASP A 150 -20.51 -7.57 -1.00
CA ASP A 150 -21.19 -7.78 -2.27
C ASP A 150 -21.48 -9.28 -2.46
N PRO A 151 -22.73 -9.68 -2.78
CA PRO A 151 -23.09 -11.08 -2.99
C PRO A 151 -22.33 -11.75 -4.14
N GLN A 152 -21.77 -11.00 -5.08
CA GLN A 152 -20.97 -11.51 -6.20
C GLN A 152 -19.48 -11.67 -5.87
N VAL A 153 -18.97 -11.01 -4.82
CA VAL A 153 -17.53 -11.03 -4.46
C VAL A 153 -17.25 -12.05 -3.38
N THR A 154 -16.39 -13.02 -3.66
CA THR A 154 -15.99 -14.02 -2.65
C THR A 154 -14.78 -13.56 -1.86
N VAL A 155 -13.79 -12.96 -2.53
CA VAL A 155 -12.58 -12.41 -1.91
C VAL A 155 -12.29 -11.02 -2.46
N ALA A 156 -11.82 -10.10 -1.63
CA ALA A 156 -11.21 -8.85 -2.09
C ALA A 156 -9.76 -8.76 -1.60
N ILE A 157 -8.83 -8.45 -2.50
CA ILE A 157 -7.42 -8.20 -2.16
C ILE A 157 -7.22 -6.72 -1.93
N ILE A 158 -6.90 -6.32 -0.71
CA ILE A 158 -6.96 -4.93 -0.25
C ILE A 158 -5.62 -4.53 0.37
N SER A 159 -5.11 -3.36 -0.01
CA SER A 159 -3.96 -2.72 0.65
C SER A 159 -4.33 -2.27 2.07
N THR A 160 -3.39 -2.37 3.02
CA THR A 160 -3.62 -2.00 4.43
C THR A 160 -4.18 -0.58 4.59
N THR A 161 -3.76 0.36 3.73
CA THR A 161 -4.23 1.75 3.70
C THR A 161 -5.76 1.87 3.70
N TYR A 162 -6.47 0.97 3.03
CA TYR A 162 -7.93 1.05 2.88
C TYR A 162 -8.68 0.22 3.93
N ILE A 163 -8.03 -0.79 4.53
CA ILE A 163 -8.70 -1.70 5.47
C ILE A 163 -8.84 -1.10 6.88
N GLN A 164 -7.94 -0.19 7.26
CA GLN A 164 -7.99 0.46 8.56
C GLN A 164 -9.27 1.27 8.78
N GLN A 165 -9.86 1.78 7.69
CA GLN A 165 -11.11 2.55 7.74
C GLN A 165 -12.30 1.71 8.20
N ILE A 166 -12.21 0.38 8.06
CA ILE A 166 -13.27 -0.57 8.45
C ILE A 166 -12.86 -1.45 9.63
N ASN A 167 -11.81 -1.05 10.37
CA ASN A 167 -11.35 -1.69 11.61
C ASN A 167 -10.97 -3.18 11.47
N LEU A 168 -10.58 -3.62 10.27
CA LEU A 168 -9.98 -4.94 10.08
C LEU A 168 -8.46 -4.87 10.21
N SER A 169 -7.88 -5.98 10.64
CA SER A 169 -6.45 -6.18 10.78
C SER A 169 -5.96 -7.19 9.73
N PRO A 170 -4.94 -6.86 8.90
CA PRO A 170 -4.36 -7.83 7.99
C PRO A 170 -3.89 -9.11 8.67
N THR A 171 -3.34 -9.02 9.88
CA THR A 171 -2.77 -10.17 10.61
C THR A 171 -3.82 -11.04 11.30
N LYS A 172 -5.07 -10.57 11.43
CA LYS A 172 -6.14 -11.30 12.14
C LYS A 172 -7.32 -11.69 11.26
N ASP A 173 -7.68 -10.82 10.32
CA ASP A 173 -8.94 -10.91 9.58
C ASP A 173 -8.75 -11.32 8.11
N SER A 174 -7.49 -11.39 7.63
CA SER A 174 -7.21 -11.85 6.28
C SER A 174 -7.30 -13.38 6.17
N ILE A 175 -7.65 -13.86 4.98
CA ILE A 175 -7.62 -15.28 4.63
C ILE A 175 -6.26 -15.70 4.03
N PHE A 176 -5.52 -14.73 3.48
CA PHE A 176 -4.12 -14.86 3.04
C PHE A 176 -3.48 -13.46 3.02
N ILE A 177 -2.17 -13.40 3.19
CA ILE A 177 -1.43 -12.13 3.36
C ILE A 177 -0.06 -12.19 2.68
N GLU A 178 0.33 -11.07 2.09
CA GLU A 178 1.67 -10.89 1.53
C GLU A 178 2.75 -11.06 2.61
N ASP A 179 3.91 -11.60 2.22
CA ASP A 179 5.00 -11.81 3.15
C ASP A 179 5.68 -10.52 3.61
N LYS A 180 6.42 -10.65 4.71
CA LYS A 180 7.20 -9.56 5.29
C LYS A 180 8.38 -9.12 4.42
N SER A 181 8.83 -9.96 3.49
CA SER A 181 9.91 -9.64 2.53
C SER A 181 9.41 -8.93 1.27
N SER A 182 8.16 -8.45 1.30
CA SER A 182 7.52 -7.69 0.23
C SER A 182 8.42 -6.57 -0.31
N PRO A 183 8.62 -6.46 -1.63
CA PRO A 183 9.39 -5.37 -2.24
C PRO A 183 8.65 -4.02 -2.22
N TYR A 184 7.43 -3.98 -1.65
CA TYR A 184 6.53 -2.84 -1.66
C TYR A 184 6.62 -1.98 -0.40
N THR A 185 7.82 -1.88 0.19
CA THR A 185 8.11 -0.92 1.27
C THR A 185 7.68 0.47 0.85
N ASN A 186 6.84 1.12 1.67
CA ASN A 186 6.45 2.49 1.44
C ASN A 186 7.64 3.42 1.66
N ILE A 187 7.65 4.53 0.95
CA ILE A 187 8.78 5.45 0.87
C ILE A 187 8.35 6.88 1.20
N ILE A 188 9.31 7.63 1.73
CA ILE A 188 9.27 9.09 1.81
C ILE A 188 9.73 9.62 0.46
N VAL A 189 8.93 10.46 -0.17
CA VAL A 189 9.18 11.00 -1.50
C VAL A 189 9.25 12.50 -1.47
N THR A 190 10.22 13.08 -2.17
CA THR A 190 10.40 14.52 -2.35
C THR A 190 10.63 14.84 -3.81
N ARG A 191 10.70 16.13 -4.13
CA ARG A 191 11.35 16.57 -5.38
C ARG A 191 12.85 16.30 -5.33
N GLU A 192 13.45 16.10 -6.49
CA GLU A 192 14.91 15.97 -6.65
C GLU A 192 15.67 17.19 -6.07
N ASP A 193 15.15 18.40 -6.25
CA ASP A 193 15.75 19.64 -5.75
C ASP A 193 15.66 19.83 -4.22
N ASN A 194 14.84 19.01 -3.54
CA ASN A 194 14.61 19.09 -2.10
C ASN A 194 15.20 17.91 -1.31
N LYS A 195 15.75 16.89 -1.99
CA LYS A 195 16.10 15.61 -1.35
C LYS A 195 17.16 15.71 -0.24
N GLU A 196 18.03 16.71 -0.32
CA GLU A 196 19.12 16.95 0.64
C GLU A 196 18.82 18.06 1.66
N ALA A 197 17.60 18.62 1.64
CA ALA A 197 17.22 19.70 2.54
C ALA A 197 17.25 19.24 4.01
N GLU A 198 17.62 20.14 4.91
CA GLU A 198 17.77 19.84 6.34
C GLU A 198 16.45 19.32 6.95
N ASN A 199 15.33 19.97 6.63
CA ASN A 199 13.99 19.54 7.05
C ASN A 199 13.65 18.11 6.57
N VAL A 200 14.06 17.73 5.36
CA VAL A 200 13.85 16.38 4.82
C VAL A 200 14.69 15.36 5.58
N ARG A 201 15.98 15.64 5.81
CA ARG A 201 16.88 14.76 6.56
C ARG A 201 16.41 14.54 7.99
N ASP A 202 15.97 15.61 8.65
CA ASP A 202 15.46 15.50 10.02
C ASP A 202 14.11 14.80 10.06
N PHE A 203 13.25 15.01 9.05
CA PHE A 203 11.99 14.26 8.94
C PHE A 203 12.24 12.77 8.79
N ILE A 204 13.21 12.35 7.98
CA ILE A 204 13.60 10.93 7.84
C ILE A 204 14.07 10.37 9.19
N LYS A 205 14.97 11.07 9.90
CA LYS A 205 15.46 10.65 11.23
C LYS A 205 14.32 10.51 12.25
N ALA A 206 13.38 11.46 12.23
CA ALA A 206 12.23 11.42 13.12
C ALA A 206 11.27 10.28 12.77
N TYR A 207 11.04 10.03 11.48
CA TYR A 207 10.18 8.94 11.02
C TYR A 207 10.76 7.56 11.35
N GLN A 208 12.08 7.40 11.24
CA GLN A 208 12.79 6.15 11.49
C GLN A 208 13.19 5.95 12.96
N SER A 209 12.54 6.66 13.88
CA SER A 209 12.83 6.57 15.31
C SER A 209 12.19 5.34 15.98
N PRO A 210 12.75 4.84 17.09
CA PRO A 210 12.14 3.77 17.88
C PRO A 210 10.72 4.09 18.37
N GLU A 211 10.43 5.36 18.67
CA GLU A 211 9.10 5.83 19.07
C GLU A 211 8.08 5.67 17.95
N VAL A 212 8.45 5.96 16.70
CA VAL A 212 7.57 5.77 15.55
C VAL A 212 7.35 4.29 15.27
N ALA A 213 8.39 3.45 15.38
CA ALA A 213 8.24 1.99 15.27
C ALA A 213 7.29 1.42 16.34
N THR A 214 7.43 1.87 17.60
CA THR A 214 6.56 1.45 18.71
C THR A 214 5.12 1.93 18.53
N ALA A 215 4.94 3.17 18.07
CA ALA A 215 3.63 3.71 17.75
C ALA A 215 2.96 2.92 16.62
N ALA A 216 3.72 2.56 15.58
CA ALA A 216 3.23 1.76 14.47
C ALA A 216 2.78 0.37 14.94
N GLU A 217 3.55 -0.31 15.80
CA GLU A 217 3.13 -1.61 16.35
C GLU A 217 1.81 -1.50 17.11
N THR A 218 1.61 -0.43 17.88
CA THR A 218 0.38 -0.20 18.64
C THR A 218 -0.82 0.09 17.74
N ILE A 219 -0.63 0.93 16.71
CA ILE A 219 -1.70 1.38 15.80
C ILE A 219 -2.09 0.27 14.83
N PHE A 220 -1.10 -0.38 14.22
CA PHE A 220 -1.27 -1.32 13.13
C PHE A 220 -1.29 -2.79 13.58
N LYS A 221 -0.91 -3.09 14.84
CA LYS A 221 -0.99 -4.44 15.45
C LYS A 221 -0.33 -5.51 14.58
N GLY A 222 0.92 -5.26 14.17
CA GLY A 222 1.67 -6.10 13.24
C GLY A 222 1.34 -5.90 11.75
N GLY A 223 0.41 -5.01 11.41
CA GLY A 223 0.07 -4.63 10.03
C GLY A 223 1.01 -3.61 9.39
N ALA A 224 2.03 -3.15 10.12
CA ALA A 224 3.09 -2.27 9.63
C ALA A 224 4.43 -2.86 10.05
N ILE A 225 5.22 -3.31 9.09
CA ILE A 225 6.52 -3.94 9.34
C ILE A 225 7.60 -2.91 9.04
N GLN A 226 8.49 -2.68 10.00
CA GLN A 226 9.58 -1.72 9.85
C GLN A 226 10.41 -2.00 8.59
N GLY A 227 10.61 -0.98 7.75
CA GLY A 227 11.27 -1.09 6.44
C GLY A 227 12.65 -0.42 6.35
N TRP A 228 13.16 0.09 7.47
CA TRP A 228 14.52 0.62 7.62
C TRP A 228 15.34 -0.24 8.58
#